data_AF-A0A7K1GRV4-F1
#
_entry.id   AF-A0A7K1GRV4-F1
#
_cell.length_a   1.000
_cell.length_b   1.000
_cell.length_c   1.000
_cell.angle_alpha   90.00
_cell.angle_beta   90.00
_cell.angle_gamma   90.00
#
_symmetry.space_group_name_H-M   'P 1'
#
loop_
_entity.id
_entity.type
_entity.pdbx_description
1 polymer ?
#
loop_
_entity_poly.entity_id
_entity_poly.type
_entity_poly.pdbx_seq_one_letter_code
_entity_poly.pdbx_strand_id
1 'polypeptide(L)' 'MRKHLVHVQGLRGLAVLVVVLYHFNFFFHGGFIGVDMFFVISGFVIGRMLIQELDESGKINWKYFF' A
#
# COMPACT_ATOMS: atom_id res chain seq x y z
N MET A 1 -4.12 -18.66 -8.09
CA MET A 1 -5.38 -18.03 -7.61
C MET A 1 -5.00 -16.81 -6.77
N ARG A 2 -4.99 -15.60 -7.35
CA ARG A 2 -4.63 -14.36 -6.63
C ARG A 2 -5.62 -14.16 -5.49
N LYS A 3 -5.22 -14.45 -4.25
CA LYS A 3 -6.02 -14.10 -3.07
C LYS A 3 -6.00 -12.58 -2.98
N HIS A 4 -7.09 -11.94 -3.39
CA HIS A 4 -7.30 -10.53 -3.10
C HIS A 4 -7.36 -10.36 -1.57
N LEU A 5 -6.32 -9.79 -0.99
CA LEU A 5 -6.26 -9.47 0.44
C LEU A 5 -7.09 -8.20 0.67
N VAL A 6 -8.42 -8.36 0.64
CA VAL A 6 -9.38 -7.24 0.76
C VAL A 6 -9.10 -6.38 1.99
N HIS A 7 -8.70 -7.00 3.11
CA HIS A 7 -8.33 -6.31 4.35
C HIS A 7 -7.16 -5.32 4.16
N VAL A 8 -6.18 -5.68 3.35
CA VAL A 8 -4.99 -4.85 3.08
C VAL A 8 -5.35 -3.65 2.20
N GLN A 9 -6.22 -3.87 1.21
CA GLN A 9 -6.76 -2.78 0.38
C GLN A 9 -7.62 -1.82 1.22
N GLY A 10 -8.39 -2.36 2.18
CA GLY A 10 -9.14 -1.57 3.15
C GLY A 10 -8.25 -0.72 4.06
N LEU A 11 -7.15 -1.29 4.57
CA LEU A 11 -6.16 -0.55 5.36
C LEU A 11 -5.50 0.58 4.56
N ARG A 12 -5.19 0.33 3.28
CA ARG A 12 -4.69 1.36 2.37
C ARG A 12 -5.71 2.48 2.16
N GLY A 13 -6.99 2.14 2.00
CA GLY A 13 -8.09 3.10 1.90
C GLY A 13 -8.24 3.96 3.17
N LEU A 14 -8.11 3.34 4.35
CA LEU A 14 -8.13 4.05 5.63
C LEU A 14 -6.97 5.04 5.74
N ALA A 15 -5.76 4.64 5.33
CA ALA A 15 -4.60 5.53 5.30
C ALA A 15 -4.84 6.75 4.39
N VAL A 16 -5.41 6.55 3.19
CA VAL A 16 -5.78 7.67 2.29
C VAL A 16 -6.83 8.58 2.93
N LEU A 17 -7.84 8.03 3.62
CA LEU A 17 -8.84 8.84 4.31
C LEU A 17 -8.22 9.75 5.39
N VAL A 18 -7.26 9.25 6.16
CA VAL A 18 -6.53 10.05 7.14
C VAL A 18 -5.73 11.18 6.47
N VAL A 19 -5.11 10.91 5.31
CA VAL A 19 -4.39 11.94 4.53
C VAL A 19 -5.34 13.02 4.00
N VAL A 20 -6.49 12.61 3.45
CA VAL A 20 -7.49 13.54 2.90
C VAL A 20 -8.07 14.41 4.01
N LEU A 21 -8.44 13.82 5.16
CA LEU A 21 -8.97 14.56 6.31
C LEU A 21 -7.97 15.60 6.84
N TYR A 22 -6.68 15.29 6.85
CA TYR A 22 -5.64 16.25 7.22
C TYR A 22 -5.53 17.42 6.24
N HIS A 23 -5.72 17.20 4.94
CA HIS A 23 -5.66 18.26 3.94
C HIS A 23 -6.79 19.30 4.10
N PHE A 24 -7.92 18.91 4.71
CA PHE A 24 -9.02 19.81 5.05
C PHE A 24 -8.76 20.66 6.30
N ASN A 25 -7.53 20.70 6.82
CA ASN A 25 -7.12 21.46 8.00
C ASN A 25 -7.90 21.08 9.27
N PHE A 26 -8.54 19.90 9.25
CA PHE A 26 -9.27 19.34 10.36
C PHE A 26 -8.23 18.75 11.31
N PHE A 27 -7.83 19.54 12.31
CA PHE A 27 -7.10 19.17 13.52
C PHE A 27 -6.10 18.02 13.37
N PHE A 28 -4.79 18.28 13.42
CA PHE A 28 -3.74 17.46 14.07
C PHE A 28 -2.42 17.70 13.34
N HIS A 29 -1.35 18.03 14.08
CA HIS A 29 0.02 18.16 13.58
C HIS A 29 0.66 16.80 13.16
N GLY A 30 -0.15 15.86 12.65
CA GLY A 30 0.21 14.45 12.45
C GLY A 30 -0.28 13.82 11.13
N GLY A 31 -0.74 14.61 10.15
CA GLY A 31 -1.21 14.08 8.86
C GLY A 31 -0.19 13.28 8.07
N PHE A 32 1.10 13.54 8.30
CA PHE A 32 2.22 12.79 7.71
C PHE A 32 2.16 11.30 8.05
N ILE A 33 1.59 10.92 9.21
CA ILE A 33 1.45 9.52 9.63
C ILE A 33 0.59 8.72 8.64
N GLY A 34 -0.47 9.32 8.08
CA GLY A 34 -1.32 8.67 7.08
C GLY A 34 -0.54 8.39 5.79
N VAL A 35 0.31 9.32 5.38
CA VAL A 35 1.17 9.20 4.20
C VAL A 35 2.22 8.10 4.43
N ASP A 36 2.91 8.15 5.56
CA ASP A 36 3.94 7.16 5.93
C ASP A 36 3.35 5.75 5.99
N MET A 37 2.20 5.60 6.65
CA MET A 37 1.53 4.31 6.77
C MET A 37 1.04 3.79 5.42
N PHE A 38 0.51 4.67 4.55
CA PHE A 38 0.14 4.30 3.17
C PHE A 38 1.34 3.75 2.38
N PHE A 39 2.49 4.41 2.45
CA PHE A 39 3.69 3.98 1.74
C PHE A 39 4.25 2.68 2.30
N VAL A 40 4.28 2.51 3.63
CA VAL A 40 4.73 1.27 4.29
C VAL A 40 3.85 0.08 3.89
N ILE A 41 2.53 0.22 3.95
CA ILE A 41 1.59 -0.86 3.58
C ILE A 41 1.75 -1.20 2.10
N SER A 42 1.82 -0.19 1.23
CA SER A 42 1.98 -0.40 -0.21
C SER A 42 3.29 -1.12 -0.51
N GLY A 43 4.40 -0.69 0.09
CA GLY A 43 5.71 -1.33 -0.04
C GLY A 43 5.70 -2.80 0.42
N PHE A 44 5.10 -3.09 1.57
CA PHE A 44 4.98 -4.47 2.06
C PHE A 44 4.22 -5.39 1.10
N VAL A 45 3.11 -4.90 0.55
CA VAL A 45 2.25 -5.67 -0.36
C VAL A 45 2.94 -5.91 -1.69
N ILE A 46 3.55 -4.86 -2.24
CA ILE A 46 4.33 -4.92 -3.46
C ILE A 46 5.50 -5.90 -3.30
N GLY A 47 6.27 -5.77 -2.22
CA GLY A 47 7.38 -6.68 -1.92
C GLY A 47 6.94 -8.14 -1.79
N ARG A 48 5.82 -8.40 -1.11
CA ARG A 48 5.27 -9.76 -1.00
C ARG A 48 4.86 -10.33 -2.37
N MET A 49 4.26 -9.52 -3.24
CA MET A 49 3.90 -9.95 -4.60
C MET A 49 5.15 -10.26 -5.43
N LEU A 50 6.21 -9.45 -5.31
CA LEU A 50 7.48 -9.68 -6.00
C LEU A 50 8.18 -10.95 -5.54
N ILE A 51 8.22 -11.20 -4.23
CA ILE A 51 8.81 -12.44 -3.67
C ILE A 51 8.02 -13.64 -4.15
N GLN A 52 6.68 -13.57 -4.12
CA GLN A 52 5.84 -14.66 -4.62
C GLN A 52 6.05 -14.91 -6.13
N GLU A 53 6.17 -13.86 -6.94
CA GLU A 53 6.46 -13.99 -8.38
C GLU A 53 7.82 -14.62 -8.62
N LEU A 54 8.83 -14.24 -7.83
CA LEU A 54 10.17 -14.80 -7.89
C LEU A 54 10.18 -16.28 -7.51
N ASP A 55 9.46 -16.67 -6.45
CA ASP A 55 9.34 -18.07 -6.02
C ASP A 55 8.59 -18.93 -7.06
N GLU A 56 7.56 -18.39 -7.72
CA GLU A 56 6.74 -19.12 -8.69
C GLU A 56 7.39 -19.21 -10.08
N SER A 57 8.10 -18.18 -10.53
CA SER A 57 8.55 -18.04 -11.93
C SER A 57 10.06 -17.79 -12.10
N GLY A 58 10.79 -17.59 -11.00
CA GLY A 58 12.24 -17.34 -11.01
C GLY A 58 12.64 -16.00 -11.65
N LYS A 59 11.67 -15.16 -12.02
CA LYS A 59 11.87 -13.86 -12.68
C LYS A 59 10.86 -12.86 -12.18
N ILE A 60 11.20 -11.58 -12.23
CA ILE A 60 10.28 -10.46 -11.95
C ILE A 60 9.90 -9.81 -13.28
N ASN A 61 8.62 -9.70 -13.56
CA ASN A 61 8.12 -9.01 -14.76
C ASN A 61 7.85 -7.52 -14.46
N TRP A 62 8.83 -6.68 -14.83
CA TRP A 62 8.77 -5.23 -14.64
C TRP A 62 7.65 -4.52 -15.41
N LYS A 63 7.01 -5.17 -16.39
CA LYS A 63 5.87 -4.58 -17.14
C LYS A 63 4.66 -4.26 -16.26
N TYR A 64 4.58 -4.81 -15.06
CA TYR A 64 3.52 -4.48 -14.11
C TYR A 64 3.81 -3.27 -13.22
N PHE A 65 5.02 -2.69 -13.31
CA PHE A 65 5.47 -1.57 -12.49
C PHE A 65 5.64 -0.25 -13.23
N PHE A 66 5.80 -0.30 -14.55
CA PHE A 66 5.90 0.86 -15.45
C PHE A 66 4.59 1.03 -16.23
#